data_AF-A0A397S5L9-F1
#
_entry.id   AF-A0A397S5L9-F1
#
_cell.length_a   1.000
_cell.length_b   1.000
_cell.length_c   1.000
_cell.angle_alpha   90.00
_cell.angle_beta   90.00
_cell.angle_gamma   90.00
#
_symmetry.space_group_name_H-M   'P 1'
#
loop_
_entity.id
_entity.type
_entity.pdbx_description
1 polymer ?
#
loop_
_entity_poly.entity_id
_entity_poly.type
_entity_poly.pdbx_seq_one_letter_code
_entity_poly.pdbx_strand_id
1 'polypeptide(L)'
;EEPDMKIDSPNYNQSLFSLTLSPSSPYPSSSMTVSIYAPLIKQFFDIGKEIVILYEKAEHNKEICSLLLQKYNCARIAVQDLDMRKTENVTFFSKKENYELFRNFIICMQRIRKFIGDVSQLNRVKKYFFANNIESIFTELINEFEGCMNSLNFSFSVQSRNEIMIIKTEIRQLSELILNIHGVPDTTQSKQDFFNEIGLVTKKNKYFQEQNIYNIEFQNSVEEIEPLLEGQFQKTNVVRSKKIEKRIAYNDFSEYCFKEFSDNSSSLSMNQSNTQIEIRLQVNILKELKNSKHIIKFFGVAQENSKFYLVTEWMEFGNLNEYYTNYRENMNWKTKVRFALGICRGISYLNDCKILHHDIRSENILINYDHEVKIANFGLSKKFSEFTRNISHNIENVRYMAPEKLLIEEGLSHDIKRKKQKFSNNYICIFYSVGALLWEIAELKKPHSDINNTEMLISIRERVRKRYHEPLSDDVPDIWKFIVKRCEWNDFKKHILILNINLNFFQFQLSYGT
;
A
#
# COMPACT_ATOMS: atom_id res chain seq x y z
N GLU A 1 14.69 -42.16 -8.95
CA GLU A 1 14.60 -41.72 -10.35
C GLU A 1 14.12 -40.28 -10.35
N GLU A 2 14.85 -39.45 -11.11
CA GLU A 2 14.69 -38.01 -11.36
C GLU A 2 14.85 -36.99 -10.20
N PRO A 3 15.47 -35.81 -10.49
CA PRO A 3 16.46 -35.21 -9.60
C PRO A 3 16.18 -33.77 -9.14
N ASP A 4 16.86 -33.41 -8.06
CA ASP A 4 16.92 -32.08 -7.42
C ASP A 4 17.48 -30.97 -8.33
N MET A 5 16.72 -29.87 -8.48
CA MET A 5 17.24 -28.59 -8.98
C MET A 5 17.77 -27.74 -7.82
N LYS A 6 19.09 -27.79 -7.62
CA LYS A 6 19.84 -26.73 -6.93
C LYS A 6 20.06 -25.56 -7.90
N ILE A 7 19.67 -24.36 -7.48
CA ILE A 7 19.95 -23.11 -8.20
C ILE A 7 21.33 -22.63 -7.75
N ASP A 8 22.35 -22.92 -8.56
CA ASP A 8 23.69 -22.36 -8.42
C ASP A 8 23.76 -20.92 -8.93
N SER A 9 24.54 -20.12 -8.22
CA SER A 9 24.86 -18.73 -8.52
C SER A 9 25.96 -18.67 -9.59
N PRO A 10 25.89 -17.84 -10.65
CA PRO A 10 27.04 -17.69 -11.54
C PRO A 10 28.00 -16.60 -11.05
N ASN A 11 29.14 -17.08 -10.57
CA ASN A 11 30.43 -16.40 -10.52
C ASN A 11 30.77 -15.76 -11.87
N TYR A 12 31.09 -14.46 -11.86
CA TYR A 12 31.76 -13.79 -12.98
C TYR A 12 33.25 -13.67 -12.67
N ASN A 13 34.08 -14.56 -13.25
CA ASN A 13 35.40 -14.18 -13.76
C ASN A 13 36.05 -15.27 -14.64
N GLN A 14 36.54 -14.79 -15.80
CA GLN A 14 37.67 -15.26 -16.64
C GLN A 14 37.64 -16.70 -17.23
N SER A 15 37.51 -16.81 -18.55
CA SER A 15 38.68 -16.97 -19.45
C SER A 15 38.31 -17.07 -20.94
N LEU A 16 39.06 -16.33 -21.74
CA LEU A 16 39.56 -16.63 -23.10
C LEU A 16 38.64 -17.31 -24.14
N PHE A 17 38.40 -16.59 -25.24
CA PHE A 17 38.75 -17.13 -26.56
C PHE A 17 39.44 -16.06 -27.42
N SER A 18 40.63 -16.44 -27.84
CA SER A 18 41.56 -15.82 -28.78
C SER A 18 40.96 -15.69 -30.18
N LEU A 19 41.10 -14.51 -30.79
CA LEU A 19 41.14 -14.36 -32.24
C LEU A 19 42.43 -13.66 -32.62
N THR A 20 43.19 -14.37 -33.44
CA THR A 20 44.54 -14.14 -33.93
C THR A 20 44.70 -12.82 -34.68
N LEU A 21 45.76 -12.10 -34.35
CA LEU A 21 46.30 -10.97 -35.11
C LEU A 21 46.87 -11.47 -36.46
N SER A 22 46.43 -10.87 -37.56
CA SER A 22 47.19 -10.80 -38.81
C SER A 22 47.75 -9.38 -38.98
N PRO A 23 49.04 -9.21 -39.32
CA PRO A 23 49.69 -7.92 -39.37
C PRO A 23 49.55 -7.23 -40.73
N SER A 24 49.72 -5.91 -40.70
CA SER A 24 50.00 -4.99 -41.82
C SER A 24 48.83 -4.44 -42.64
N SER A 25 48.47 -3.20 -42.33
CA SER A 25 48.31 -2.14 -43.34
C SER A 25 48.53 -0.77 -42.66
N PRO A 26 49.24 0.19 -43.29
CA PRO A 26 49.74 1.38 -42.61
C PRO A 26 48.60 2.35 -42.28
N TYR A 27 48.65 2.91 -41.08
CA TYR A 27 47.83 4.04 -40.65
C TYR A 27 47.84 5.17 -41.71
N PRO A 28 46.67 5.64 -42.18
CA PRO A 28 46.48 7.04 -42.43
C PRO A 28 46.04 7.69 -41.12
N SER A 29 46.74 8.73 -40.70
CA SER A 29 46.26 9.68 -39.70
C SER A 29 44.93 10.30 -40.18
N SER A 30 43.80 9.66 -39.88
CA SER A 30 42.48 10.12 -40.27
C SER A 30 42.06 11.29 -39.37
N SER A 31 41.92 12.48 -39.94
CA SER A 31 41.25 13.58 -39.24
C SER A 31 39.82 13.15 -38.90
N MET A 32 39.42 13.36 -37.64
CA MET A 32 38.03 13.13 -37.23
C MET A 32 37.15 14.14 -37.98
N THR A 33 36.12 13.64 -38.66
CA THR A 33 35.17 14.48 -39.39
C THR A 33 33.84 14.55 -38.64
N VAL A 34 33.09 15.63 -38.87
CA VAL A 34 31.75 15.86 -38.28
C VAL A 34 30.80 14.67 -38.47
N SER A 35 30.98 13.88 -39.54
CA SER A 35 30.13 12.71 -39.83
C SER A 35 30.23 11.59 -38.79
N ILE A 36 31.35 11.45 -38.08
CA ILE A 36 31.57 10.39 -37.09
C ILE A 36 30.79 10.66 -35.79
N TYR A 37 30.44 11.92 -35.52
CA TYR A 37 29.66 12.33 -34.34
C TYR A 37 28.15 12.21 -34.55
N ALA A 38 27.67 12.26 -35.79
CA ALA A 38 26.23 12.24 -36.09
C ALA A 38 25.48 11.03 -35.47
N PRO A 39 26.03 9.80 -35.46
CA PRO A 39 25.40 8.67 -34.77
C PRO A 39 25.31 8.85 -33.26
N LEU A 40 26.34 9.43 -32.62
CA LEU A 40 26.36 9.66 -31.17
C LEU A 40 25.39 10.77 -30.76
N ILE A 41 25.31 11.85 -31.54
CA ILE A 41 24.35 12.94 -31.32
C ILE A 41 22.92 12.41 -31.47
N LYS A 42 22.65 11.59 -32.50
CA LYS A 42 21.35 10.92 -32.64
C LYS A 42 21.03 10.05 -31.43
N GLN A 43 21.99 9.23 -30.99
CA GLN A 43 21.83 8.36 -29.83
C GLN A 43 21.52 9.15 -28.54
N PHE A 44 22.17 10.30 -28.34
CA PHE A 44 21.88 11.20 -27.23
C PHE A 44 20.40 11.62 -27.21
N PHE A 45 19.87 12.07 -28.35
CA PHE A 45 18.47 12.50 -28.44
C PHE A 45 17.48 11.34 -28.28
N ASP A 46 17.82 10.15 -28.78
CA ASP A 46 16.97 8.96 -28.63
C ASP A 46 16.90 8.51 -27.15
N ILE A 47 18.03 8.51 -26.42
CA ILE A 47 18.04 8.31 -24.96
C ILE A 47 17.15 9.34 -24.26
N GLY A 48 17.23 10.59 -24.70
CA GLY A 48 16.42 11.69 -24.18
C GLY A 48 14.91 11.46 -24.32
N LYS A 49 14.45 10.97 -25.47
CA LYS A 49 13.04 10.60 -25.68
C LYS A 49 12.62 9.49 -24.72
N GLU A 50 13.47 8.49 -24.52
CA GLU A 50 13.19 7.41 -23.57
C GLU A 50 13.07 7.92 -22.13
N ILE A 51 13.96 8.85 -21.71
CA ILE A 51 13.89 9.48 -20.38
C ILE A 51 12.55 10.21 -20.17
N VAL A 52 12.08 10.96 -21.16
CA VAL A 52 10.79 11.66 -21.10
C VAL A 52 9.64 10.66 -20.95
N ILE A 53 9.62 9.59 -21.75
CA ILE A 53 8.58 8.54 -21.69
C ILE A 53 8.58 7.86 -20.31
N LEU A 54 9.75 7.53 -19.77
CA LEU A 54 9.87 6.91 -18.44
C LEU A 54 9.35 7.85 -17.34
N TYR A 55 9.65 9.15 -17.43
CA TYR A 55 9.14 10.14 -16.50
C TYR A 55 7.61 10.30 -16.56
N GLU A 56 7.04 10.34 -17.77
CA GLU A 56 5.58 10.44 -17.96
C GLU A 56 4.83 9.22 -17.41
N LYS A 57 5.42 8.02 -17.56
CA LYS A 57 4.88 6.75 -17.05
C LYS A 57 5.20 6.48 -15.58
N ALA A 58 5.94 7.36 -14.90
CA ALA A 58 6.33 7.15 -13.52
C ALA A 58 5.11 7.21 -12.59
N GLU A 59 4.74 6.07 -11.99
CA GLU A 59 3.72 5.99 -10.94
C GLU A 59 4.29 6.42 -9.58
N HIS A 60 5.61 6.32 -9.41
CA HIS A 60 6.33 6.58 -8.15
C HIS A 60 7.61 7.41 -8.39
N ASN A 61 8.16 8.01 -7.32
CA ASN A 61 9.44 8.74 -7.31
C ASN A 61 9.58 9.85 -8.35
N LYS A 62 8.47 10.53 -8.66
CA LYS A 62 8.41 11.54 -9.71
C LYS A 62 9.38 12.71 -9.49
N GLU A 63 9.68 13.06 -8.24
CA GLU A 63 10.67 14.10 -7.92
C GLU A 63 12.09 13.68 -8.33
N ILE A 64 12.54 12.48 -7.95
CA ILE A 64 13.86 11.94 -8.37
C ILE A 64 13.97 11.88 -9.90
N CYS A 65 12.93 11.36 -10.56
CA CYS A 65 12.89 11.30 -12.02
C CYS A 65 12.91 12.71 -12.65
N SER A 66 12.22 13.69 -12.05
CA SER A 66 12.18 15.07 -12.51
C SER A 66 13.56 15.73 -12.45
N LEU A 67 14.33 15.48 -11.40
CA LEU A 67 15.67 16.04 -11.23
C LEU A 67 16.62 15.55 -12.34
N LEU A 68 16.61 14.25 -12.63
CA LEU A 68 17.41 13.68 -13.71
C LEU A 68 16.94 14.12 -15.10
N LEU A 69 15.62 14.30 -15.28
CA LEU A 69 15.06 14.90 -16.50
C LEU A 69 15.53 16.35 -16.69
N GLN A 70 15.62 17.15 -15.63
CA GLN A 70 16.17 18.50 -15.70
C GLN A 70 17.62 18.50 -16.16
N LYS A 71 18.45 17.58 -15.65
CA LYS A 71 19.85 17.42 -16.09
C LYS A 71 19.95 17.09 -17.58
N TYR A 72 19.12 16.14 -18.05
CA TYR A 72 19.01 15.86 -19.50
C TYR A 72 18.63 17.12 -20.29
N ASN A 73 17.64 17.90 -19.84
CA ASN A 73 17.21 19.09 -20.55
C ASN A 73 18.31 20.16 -20.67
N CYS A 74 19.14 20.32 -19.63
CA CYS A 74 20.31 21.20 -19.69
C CYS A 74 21.32 20.71 -20.74
N ALA A 75 21.68 19.43 -20.67
CA ALA A 75 22.58 18.80 -21.65
C ALA A 75 22.06 18.91 -23.08
N ARG A 76 20.74 18.73 -23.27
CA ARG A 76 20.08 18.80 -24.57
C ARG A 76 20.29 20.14 -25.24
N ILE A 77 20.26 21.24 -24.50
CA ILE A 77 20.49 22.58 -25.04
C ILE A 77 21.93 22.70 -25.56
N ALA A 78 22.92 22.25 -24.78
CA ALA A 78 24.33 22.31 -25.18
C ALA A 78 24.64 21.42 -26.40
N VAL A 79 24.13 20.18 -26.42
CA VAL A 79 24.33 19.27 -27.56
C VAL A 79 23.62 19.77 -28.82
N GLN A 80 22.41 20.31 -28.68
CA GLN A 80 21.67 20.88 -29.81
C GLN A 80 22.41 22.09 -30.40
N ASP A 81 22.95 22.96 -29.55
CA ASP A 81 23.76 24.09 -29.97
C ASP A 81 25.04 23.66 -30.71
N LEU A 82 25.73 22.64 -30.18
CA LEU A 82 26.92 22.04 -30.80
C LEU A 82 26.62 21.47 -32.19
N ASP A 83 25.48 20.79 -32.36
CA ASP A 83 25.05 20.22 -33.65
C ASP A 83 24.61 21.29 -34.65
N MET A 84 23.85 22.30 -34.21
CA MET A 84 23.43 23.41 -35.07
C MET A 84 24.64 24.19 -35.60
N ARG A 85 25.65 24.42 -34.74
CA ARG A 85 26.87 25.17 -35.06
C ARG A 85 28.04 24.26 -35.45
N LYS A 86 27.76 23.10 -36.06
CA LYS A 86 28.79 22.12 -36.43
C LYS A 86 29.87 22.64 -37.39
N THR A 87 29.52 23.61 -38.24
CA THR A 87 30.44 24.29 -39.16
C THR A 87 31.32 25.33 -38.46
N GLU A 88 30.93 25.81 -37.29
CA GLU A 88 31.68 26.76 -36.46
C GLU A 88 32.54 26.03 -35.42
N ASN A 89 32.11 24.86 -34.97
CA ASN A 89 32.78 24.03 -33.96
C ASN A 89 33.75 22.98 -34.56
N VAL A 90 34.35 23.24 -35.73
CA VAL A 90 35.20 22.26 -36.45
C VAL A 90 36.38 21.78 -35.58
N THR A 91 36.94 22.66 -34.75
CA THR A 91 38.03 22.33 -33.81
C THR A 91 37.61 21.41 -32.68
N PHE A 92 36.32 21.37 -32.34
CA PHE A 92 35.77 20.41 -31.39
C PHE A 92 35.70 19.02 -32.05
N PHE A 93 35.14 18.95 -33.27
CA PHE A 93 34.93 17.69 -33.98
C PHE A 93 36.20 17.05 -34.52
N SER A 94 37.28 17.82 -34.71
CA SER A 94 38.57 17.32 -35.20
C SER A 94 39.42 16.63 -34.13
N LYS A 95 39.13 16.87 -32.84
CA LYS A 95 39.87 16.27 -31.71
C LYS A 95 39.35 14.88 -31.38
N LYS A 96 40.26 13.92 -31.28
CA LYS A 96 39.93 12.54 -30.88
C LYS A 96 39.51 12.46 -29.42
N GLU A 97 40.13 13.28 -28.57
CA GLU A 97 39.85 13.36 -27.14
C GLU A 97 38.39 13.76 -26.90
N ASN A 98 37.88 14.74 -27.64
CA ASN A 98 36.49 15.19 -27.54
C ASN A 98 35.49 14.10 -27.93
N TYR A 99 35.86 13.23 -28.87
CA TYR A 99 35.00 12.13 -29.29
C TYR A 99 34.85 11.09 -28.19
N GLU A 100 35.96 10.73 -27.53
CA GLU A 100 35.95 9.81 -26.40
C GLU A 100 35.20 10.43 -25.20
N LEU A 101 35.38 11.73 -24.93
CA LEU A 101 34.60 12.45 -23.92
C LEU A 101 33.11 12.43 -24.24
N PHE A 102 32.73 12.62 -25.51
CA PHE A 102 31.33 12.57 -25.92
C PHE A 102 30.76 11.15 -25.83
N ARG A 103 31.54 10.11 -26.16
CA ARG A 103 31.13 8.71 -25.93
C ARG A 103 30.87 8.43 -24.45
N ASN A 104 31.77 8.85 -23.56
CA ASN A 104 31.61 8.69 -22.12
C ASN A 104 30.35 9.41 -21.63
N PHE A 105 30.06 10.57 -22.20
CA PHE A 105 28.82 11.29 -21.92
C PHE A 105 27.57 10.51 -22.34
N ILE A 106 27.57 9.85 -23.51
CA ILE A 106 26.47 8.96 -23.92
C ILE A 106 26.29 7.80 -22.93
N ILE A 107 27.38 7.20 -22.46
CA ILE A 107 27.33 6.10 -21.47
C ILE A 107 26.69 6.60 -20.16
N CYS A 108 27.11 7.76 -19.66
CA CYS A 108 26.49 8.38 -18.48
C CYS A 108 24.97 8.60 -18.70
N MET A 109 24.56 9.12 -19.85
CA MET A 109 23.14 9.31 -20.18
C MET A 109 22.36 7.99 -20.23
N GLN A 110 22.95 6.90 -20.72
CA GLN A 110 22.33 5.57 -20.68
C GLN A 110 22.16 5.05 -19.26
N ARG A 111 23.13 5.29 -18.38
CA ARG A 111 23.04 4.92 -16.96
C ARG A 111 21.94 5.71 -16.25
N ILE A 112 21.84 7.02 -16.50
CA ILE A 112 20.75 7.87 -16.01
C ILE A 112 19.39 7.31 -16.46
N ARG A 113 19.23 7.03 -17.76
CA ARG A 113 18.01 6.43 -18.31
C ARG A 113 17.64 5.12 -17.63
N LYS A 114 18.61 4.21 -17.45
CA LYS A 114 18.40 2.94 -16.75
C LYS A 114 17.92 3.16 -15.31
N PHE A 115 18.59 4.04 -14.58
CA PHE A 115 18.23 4.37 -13.20
C PHE A 115 16.82 4.95 -13.11
N ILE A 116 16.43 5.90 -13.98
CA ILE A 116 15.06 6.42 -14.04
C ILE A 116 14.07 5.28 -14.29
N GLY A 117 14.38 4.36 -15.19
CA GLY A 117 13.57 3.16 -15.43
C GLY A 117 13.36 2.35 -14.15
N ASP A 118 14.44 2.06 -13.45
CA ASP A 118 14.43 1.26 -12.21
C ASP A 118 13.64 1.97 -11.09
N VAL A 119 13.85 3.27 -10.88
CA VAL A 119 13.19 4.01 -9.77
C VAL A 119 11.76 4.46 -10.09
N SER A 120 11.40 4.63 -11.36
CA SER A 120 10.06 5.12 -11.77
C SER A 120 8.91 4.18 -11.36
N GLN A 121 9.20 2.87 -11.31
CA GLN A 121 8.25 1.81 -10.93
C GLN A 121 8.44 1.35 -9.49
N LEU A 122 9.40 1.95 -8.78
CA LEU A 122 9.84 1.50 -7.47
C LEU A 122 8.91 2.10 -6.42
N ASN A 123 7.93 1.31 -5.98
CA ASN A 123 6.95 1.76 -5.00
C ASN A 123 7.60 2.26 -3.70
N ARG A 124 6.88 3.10 -2.94
CA ARG A 124 7.37 3.76 -1.72
C ARG A 124 8.09 2.81 -0.74
N VAL A 125 7.55 1.61 -0.63
CA VAL A 125 8.07 0.50 0.18
C VAL A 125 9.46 0.06 -0.28
N LYS A 126 9.65 -0.24 -1.56
CA LYS A 126 10.96 -0.63 -2.10
C LYS A 126 11.95 0.55 -2.05
N LYS A 127 11.46 1.78 -2.23
CA LYS A 127 12.29 3.00 -2.22
C LYS A 127 13.01 3.16 -0.89
N TYR A 128 12.35 2.76 0.19
CA TYR A 128 12.93 2.78 1.52
C TYR A 128 14.11 1.81 1.68
N PHE A 129 14.04 0.57 1.19
CA PHE A 129 15.18 -0.37 1.31
C PHE A 129 16.39 0.05 0.52
N PHE A 130 16.10 0.43 -0.71
CA PHE A 130 17.14 0.86 -1.58
C PHE A 130 17.49 2.32 -1.30
N ALA A 131 16.98 2.96 -0.24
CA ALA A 131 17.22 4.37 0.03
C ALA A 131 18.70 4.75 -0.01
N ASN A 132 19.54 4.03 0.74
CA ASN A 132 20.98 4.27 0.76
C ASN A 132 21.63 3.94 -0.60
N ASN A 133 21.13 2.92 -1.29
CA ASN A 133 21.62 2.52 -2.60
C ASN A 133 21.20 3.52 -3.70
N ILE A 134 19.96 4.01 -3.66
CA ILE A 134 19.36 5.02 -4.53
C ILE A 134 20.09 6.33 -4.31
N GLU A 135 20.32 6.73 -3.05
CA GLU A 135 21.12 7.91 -2.72
C GLU A 135 22.53 7.77 -3.30
N SER A 136 23.21 6.64 -3.05
CA SER A 136 24.55 6.39 -3.56
C SER A 136 24.62 6.43 -5.09
N ILE A 137 23.76 5.67 -5.78
CA ILE A 137 23.72 5.62 -7.25
C ILE A 137 23.33 6.99 -7.82
N PHE A 138 22.36 7.68 -7.22
CA PHE A 138 21.97 9.03 -7.66
C PHE A 138 23.13 10.00 -7.55
N THR A 139 23.83 10.03 -6.40
CA THR A 139 25.02 10.88 -6.21
C THR A 139 26.12 10.53 -7.20
N GLU A 140 26.37 9.24 -7.45
CA GLU A 140 27.36 8.79 -8.44
C GLU A 140 27.01 9.31 -9.84
N LEU A 141 25.75 9.15 -10.27
CA LEU A 141 25.30 9.58 -11.59
C LEU A 141 25.36 11.10 -11.77
N ILE A 142 25.02 11.86 -10.73
CA ILE A 142 25.14 13.32 -10.77
C ILE A 142 26.61 13.75 -10.91
N ASN A 143 27.51 13.15 -10.14
CA ASN A 143 28.94 13.46 -10.23
C ASN A 143 29.52 13.09 -11.60
N GLU A 144 29.14 11.92 -12.14
CA GLU A 144 29.53 11.48 -13.48
C GLU A 144 29.04 12.45 -14.56
N PHE A 145 27.77 12.87 -14.46
CA PHE A 145 27.16 13.82 -15.39
C PHE A 145 27.88 15.18 -15.36
N GLU A 146 28.09 15.74 -14.17
CA GLU A 146 28.77 17.02 -13.99
C GLU A 146 30.23 16.95 -14.49
N GLY A 147 30.91 15.82 -14.24
CA GLY A 147 32.24 15.55 -14.79
C GLY A 147 32.28 15.53 -16.32
N CYS A 148 31.29 14.90 -16.95
CA CYS A 148 31.17 14.89 -18.41
C CYS A 148 30.92 16.29 -18.99
N MET A 149 29.97 17.04 -18.42
CA MET A 149 29.64 18.40 -18.87
C MET A 149 30.84 19.34 -18.76
N ASN A 150 31.59 19.26 -17.67
CA ASN A 150 32.83 20.04 -17.47
C ASN A 150 33.92 19.65 -18.47
N SER A 151 34.13 18.35 -18.67
CA SER A 151 35.18 17.86 -19.60
C SER A 151 34.90 18.25 -21.05
N LEU A 152 33.62 18.34 -21.43
CA LEU A 152 33.17 18.80 -22.75
C LEU A 152 33.12 20.33 -22.87
N ASN A 153 33.43 21.07 -21.81
CA ASN A 153 33.29 22.53 -21.71
C ASN A 153 31.88 23.03 -22.06
N PHE A 154 30.85 22.25 -21.74
CA PHE A 154 29.47 22.69 -21.91
C PHE A 154 29.08 23.60 -20.75
N SER A 155 28.51 24.76 -21.06
CA SER A 155 28.02 25.65 -20.00
C SER A 155 26.75 25.06 -19.37
N PHE A 156 26.72 24.98 -18.05
CA PHE A 156 25.52 24.64 -17.30
C PHE A 156 25.56 25.25 -15.90
N SER A 157 24.38 25.61 -15.39
CA SER A 157 24.19 26.03 -13.99
C SER A 157 23.04 25.24 -13.40
N VAL A 158 23.32 24.36 -12.43
CA VAL A 158 22.29 23.66 -11.66
C VAL A 158 22.66 23.72 -10.18
N GLN A 159 21.72 24.11 -9.32
CA GLN A 159 21.91 24.10 -7.87
C GLN A 159 21.75 22.67 -7.31
N SER A 160 22.83 21.89 -7.30
CA SER A 160 22.84 20.47 -6.89
C SER A 160 22.51 20.24 -5.39
N ARG A 161 22.59 21.27 -4.53
CA ARG A 161 22.43 21.12 -3.07
C ARG A 161 20.98 20.86 -2.61
N ASN A 162 19.98 21.37 -3.31
CA ASN A 162 18.58 21.17 -2.91
C ASN A 162 18.09 19.73 -3.20
N GLU A 163 18.67 19.09 -4.21
CA GLU A 163 18.26 17.77 -4.73
C GLU A 163 18.56 16.62 -3.75
N ILE A 164 19.78 16.60 -3.19
CA ILE A 164 20.19 15.60 -2.20
C ILE A 164 19.40 15.75 -0.89
N MET A 165 19.11 16.99 -0.49
CA MET A 165 18.31 17.27 0.71
C MET A 165 16.87 16.77 0.55
N ILE A 166 16.28 16.90 -0.65
CA ILE A 166 14.95 16.37 -0.96
C ILE A 166 14.94 14.84 -0.84
N ILE A 167 15.92 14.15 -1.44
CA ILE A 167 16.03 12.68 -1.38
C ILE A 167 16.19 12.19 0.07
N LYS A 168 17.09 12.81 0.85
CA LYS A 168 17.28 12.48 2.27
C LYS A 168 16.02 12.71 3.09
N THR A 169 15.30 13.79 2.82
CA THR A 169 14.05 14.12 3.51
C THR A 169 12.97 13.09 3.20
N GLU A 170 12.80 12.69 1.94
CA GLU A 170 11.84 11.65 1.55
C GLU A 170 12.19 10.28 2.14
N ILE A 171 13.47 9.91 2.17
CA ILE A 171 13.96 8.66 2.77
C ILE A 171 13.70 8.65 4.29
N ARG A 172 14.00 9.76 4.97
CA ARG A 172 13.75 9.90 6.41
C ARG A 172 12.27 9.78 6.74
N GLN A 173 11.41 10.41 5.95
CA GLN A 173 9.95 10.30 6.09
C GLN A 173 9.46 8.87 5.89
N LEU A 174 10.04 8.11 4.96
CA LEU A 174 9.71 6.69 4.77
C LEU A 174 10.21 5.82 5.94
N SER A 175 11.39 6.13 6.49
CA SER A 175 11.93 5.47 7.69
C SER A 175 11.01 5.63 8.89
N GLU A 176 10.59 6.87 9.14
CA GLU A 176 9.64 7.18 10.21
C GLU A 176 8.28 6.51 9.96
N LEU A 177 7.82 6.43 8.71
CA LEU A 177 6.57 5.76 8.36
C LEU A 177 6.62 4.27 8.71
N ILE A 178 7.71 3.57 8.42
CA ILE A 178 7.77 2.11 8.60
C ILE A 178 7.87 1.74 10.08
N LEU A 179 8.74 2.47 10.79
CA LEU A 179 8.92 2.29 12.22
C LEU A 179 7.70 2.75 13.01
N ASN A 180 7.23 3.98 12.77
CA ASN A 180 6.21 4.63 13.60
C ASN A 180 4.79 4.26 13.15
N ILE A 181 4.53 4.14 11.84
CA ILE A 181 3.19 3.87 11.30
C ILE A 181 2.91 2.38 11.22
N HIS A 182 3.80 1.56 10.67
CA HIS A 182 3.53 0.11 10.62
C HIS A 182 3.93 -0.62 11.92
N GLY A 183 4.64 0.05 12.83
CA GLY A 183 5.10 -0.56 14.07
C GLY A 183 6.07 -1.73 13.82
N VAL A 184 6.82 -1.65 12.71
CA VAL A 184 7.83 -2.63 12.31
C VAL A 184 9.14 -2.27 13.01
N PRO A 185 9.79 -3.21 13.71
CA PRO A 185 11.07 -2.97 14.37
C PRO A 185 12.14 -2.42 13.41
N ASP A 186 13.11 -1.66 13.94
CA ASP A 186 14.16 -1.02 13.14
C ASP A 186 15.22 -1.99 12.58
N THR A 187 14.95 -3.29 12.57
CA THR A 187 15.91 -4.29 12.07
C THR A 187 15.76 -4.45 10.56
N THR A 188 16.87 -4.66 9.86
CA THR A 188 16.87 -4.89 8.40
C THR A 188 15.97 -6.08 8.04
N GLN A 189 16.00 -7.15 8.83
CA GLN A 189 15.23 -8.37 8.59
C GLN A 189 13.72 -8.16 8.78
N SER A 190 13.28 -7.59 9.91
CA SER A 190 11.84 -7.40 10.18
C SER A 190 11.19 -6.47 9.16
N LYS A 191 11.94 -5.46 8.71
CA LYS A 191 11.52 -4.65 7.57
C LYS A 191 11.41 -5.56 6.34
N GLN A 192 12.45 -6.32 6.00
CA GLN A 192 12.49 -7.06 4.73
C GLN A 192 11.35 -8.06 4.61
N ASP A 193 11.02 -8.71 5.72
CA ASP A 193 9.89 -9.64 5.82
C ASP A 193 8.55 -8.95 5.57
N PHE A 194 8.28 -7.84 6.28
CA PHE A 194 7.05 -7.04 6.13
C PHE A 194 6.82 -6.58 4.69
N PHE A 195 7.89 -6.22 3.98
CA PHE A 195 7.76 -5.71 2.62
C PHE A 195 7.72 -6.77 1.54
N ASN A 196 8.45 -7.88 1.71
CA ASN A 196 8.29 -9.05 0.85
C ASN A 196 6.84 -9.52 0.89
N GLU A 197 6.24 -9.55 2.09
CA GLU A 197 4.84 -9.85 2.28
C GLU A 197 3.92 -8.87 1.54
N ILE A 198 4.00 -7.56 1.80
CA ILE A 198 3.15 -6.56 1.12
C ILE A 198 3.32 -6.64 -0.39
N GLY A 199 4.55 -6.80 -0.88
CA GLY A 199 4.86 -6.94 -2.30
C GLY A 199 4.20 -8.18 -2.91
N LEU A 200 4.21 -9.31 -2.21
CA LEU A 200 3.56 -10.55 -2.64
C LEU A 200 2.04 -10.39 -2.70
N VAL A 201 1.42 -9.86 -1.64
CA VAL A 201 -0.04 -9.63 -1.57
C VAL A 201 -0.48 -8.67 -2.66
N THR A 202 0.24 -7.55 -2.83
CA THR A 202 -0.05 -6.56 -3.87
C THR A 202 0.10 -7.15 -5.27
N LYS A 203 1.14 -7.96 -5.53
CA LYS A 203 1.35 -8.62 -6.82
C LYS A 203 0.25 -9.64 -7.11
N LYS A 204 -0.16 -10.45 -6.12
CA LYS A 204 -1.31 -11.35 -6.25
C LYS A 204 -2.60 -10.58 -6.55
N ASN A 205 -2.78 -9.42 -5.91
CA ASN A 205 -3.93 -8.55 -6.15
C ASN A 205 -3.90 -7.92 -7.54
N LYS A 206 -2.74 -7.50 -8.05
CA LYS A 206 -2.58 -7.01 -9.43
C LYS A 206 -2.78 -8.11 -10.47
N TYR A 207 -2.25 -9.31 -10.24
CA TYR A 207 -2.49 -10.46 -11.12
C TYR A 207 -3.99 -10.79 -11.18
N PHE A 208 -4.67 -10.82 -10.03
CA PHE A 208 -6.11 -11.00 -9.97
C PHE A 208 -6.89 -9.89 -10.72
N GLN A 209 -6.39 -8.65 -10.71
CA GLN A 209 -6.95 -7.54 -11.47
C GLN A 209 -6.85 -7.75 -12.97
N GLU A 210 -5.68 -8.15 -13.44
CA GLU A 210 -5.41 -8.40 -14.87
C GLU A 210 -6.25 -9.57 -15.39
N GLN A 211 -6.42 -10.63 -14.59
CA GLN A 211 -7.24 -11.80 -14.95
C GLN A 211 -8.75 -11.47 -15.04
N ASN A 212 -9.28 -10.62 -14.16
CA ASN A 212 -10.70 -10.21 -14.19
C ASN A 212 -11.07 -9.31 -15.38
N ILE A 213 -10.10 -8.71 -16.08
CA ILE A 213 -10.34 -7.92 -17.30
C ILE A 213 -10.60 -8.82 -18.50
N TYR A 214 -10.08 -10.06 -18.49
CA TYR A 214 -10.19 -10.99 -19.61
C TYR A 214 -11.20 -12.11 -19.40
N ASN A 215 -11.59 -12.45 -18.17
CA ASN A 215 -12.55 -13.53 -17.93
C ASN A 215 -13.62 -13.13 -16.90
N ILE A 216 -14.84 -12.86 -17.39
CA ILE A 216 -16.05 -12.76 -16.55
C ILE A 216 -16.51 -14.16 -16.08
N GLU A 217 -15.96 -15.25 -16.64
CA GLU A 217 -16.39 -16.63 -16.36
C GLU A 217 -15.48 -17.41 -15.39
N PHE A 218 -14.32 -16.90 -14.99
CA PHE A 218 -13.37 -17.61 -14.12
C PHE A 218 -13.65 -17.49 -12.61
N GLN A 219 -14.92 -17.41 -12.21
CA GLN A 219 -15.31 -17.66 -10.81
C GLN A 219 -15.38 -19.17 -10.46
N ASN A 220 -15.12 -20.06 -11.43
CA ASN A 220 -15.34 -21.50 -11.30
C ASN A 220 -14.07 -22.37 -11.21
N SER A 221 -12.85 -21.83 -11.32
CA SER A 221 -11.64 -22.65 -11.11
C SER A 221 -11.29 -22.73 -9.62
N VAL A 222 -11.86 -23.75 -8.99
CA VAL A 222 -11.69 -24.15 -7.60
C VAL A 222 -10.22 -24.52 -7.35
N GLU A 223 -9.49 -23.73 -6.56
CA GLU A 223 -8.37 -24.32 -5.80
C GLU A 223 -9.01 -25.28 -4.78
N GLU A 224 -8.69 -26.56 -4.93
CA GLU A 224 -9.16 -27.64 -4.07
C GLU A 224 -8.66 -27.42 -2.63
N ILE A 225 -9.64 -27.42 -1.71
CA ILE A 225 -9.48 -27.60 -0.26
C ILE A 225 -8.91 -26.37 0.47
N GLU A 226 -9.81 -25.57 1.02
CA GLU A 226 -9.52 -24.67 2.14
C GLU A 226 -8.82 -25.48 3.24
N PRO A 227 -7.78 -24.98 3.95
CA PRO A 227 -7.18 -25.76 5.02
C PRO A 227 -8.24 -25.96 6.10
N LEU A 228 -8.87 -27.13 6.06
CA LEU A 228 -9.68 -27.63 7.14
C LEU A 228 -8.74 -27.73 8.32
N LEU A 229 -9.10 -27.07 9.41
CA LEU A 229 -8.30 -27.14 10.61
C LEU A 229 -8.50 -28.53 11.23
N GLU A 230 -7.62 -29.46 10.87
CA GLU A 230 -7.58 -30.80 11.42
C GLU A 230 -6.99 -30.75 12.83
N GLY A 231 -7.84 -30.91 13.85
CA GLY A 231 -7.40 -30.86 15.24
C GLY A 231 -8.52 -31.26 16.20
N GLN A 232 -8.14 -31.81 17.35
CA GLN A 232 -9.07 -32.00 18.45
C GLN A 232 -9.14 -30.69 19.25
N PHE A 233 -10.35 -30.18 19.46
CA PHE A 233 -10.60 -28.95 20.22
C PHE A 233 -11.61 -29.23 21.33
N GLN A 234 -11.29 -28.81 22.55
CA GLN A 234 -12.20 -28.86 23.68
C GLN A 234 -13.02 -27.57 23.75
N LYS A 235 -14.35 -27.69 23.78
CA LYS A 235 -15.24 -26.55 24.05
C LYS A 235 -15.08 -26.09 25.50
N THR A 236 -14.98 -24.79 25.71
CA THR A 236 -15.00 -24.19 27.04
C THR A 236 -16.41 -23.72 27.41
N ASN A 237 -16.61 -23.32 28.67
CA ASN A 237 -17.85 -22.67 29.11
C ASN A 237 -17.93 -21.19 28.69
N VAL A 238 -16.88 -20.65 28.06
CA VAL A 238 -16.82 -19.24 27.65
C VAL A 238 -17.47 -19.07 26.28
N VAL A 239 -18.63 -18.41 26.27
CA VAL A 239 -19.44 -18.15 25.07
C VAL A 239 -19.74 -16.65 25.00
N ARG A 240 -19.37 -15.99 23.91
CA ARG A 240 -19.70 -14.56 23.69
C ARG A 240 -21.07 -14.38 23.05
N SER A 241 -21.45 -15.29 22.17
CA SER A 241 -22.77 -15.29 21.55
C SER A 241 -23.15 -16.70 21.13
N LYS A 242 -24.40 -16.89 20.71
CA LYS A 242 -24.88 -18.17 20.14
C LYS A 242 -24.01 -18.70 18.98
N LYS A 243 -23.21 -17.84 18.34
CA LYS A 243 -22.36 -18.16 17.18
C LYS A 243 -20.87 -18.08 17.47
N ILE A 244 -20.45 -17.67 18.67
CA ILE A 244 -19.04 -17.45 19.00
C ILE A 244 -18.71 -18.16 20.31
N GLU A 245 -17.86 -19.17 20.20
CA GLU A 245 -17.42 -19.99 21.34
C GLU A 245 -15.88 -20.04 21.42
N LYS A 246 -15.37 -20.09 22.65
CA LYS A 246 -13.94 -20.30 22.93
C LYS A 246 -13.66 -21.79 23.00
N ARG A 247 -12.62 -22.24 22.30
CA ARG A 247 -12.14 -23.62 22.34
C ARG A 247 -10.64 -23.66 22.62
N ILE A 248 -10.19 -24.76 23.20
CA ILE A 248 -8.79 -25.00 23.53
C ILE A 248 -8.31 -26.21 22.74
N ALA A 249 -7.13 -26.12 22.11
CA ALA A 249 -6.56 -27.28 21.43
C ALA A 249 -5.93 -28.25 22.44
N TYR A 250 -6.12 -29.56 22.23
CA TYR A 250 -5.63 -30.59 23.18
C TYR A 250 -4.11 -30.74 23.21
N ASN A 251 -3.43 -30.36 22.13
CA ASN A 251 -1.99 -30.57 21.96
C ASN A 251 -1.14 -29.56 22.72
N ASP A 252 -1.51 -28.28 22.68
CA ASP A 252 -0.69 -27.18 23.19
C ASP A 252 -1.45 -26.22 24.13
N PHE A 253 -2.73 -26.51 24.40
CA PHE A 253 -3.63 -25.67 25.19
C PHE A 253 -3.82 -24.25 24.62
N SER A 254 -3.51 -24.03 23.34
CA SER A 254 -3.76 -22.76 22.66
C SER A 254 -5.26 -22.47 22.60
N GLU A 255 -5.62 -21.19 22.74
CA GLU A 255 -7.00 -20.73 22.76
C GLU A 255 -7.47 -20.20 21.39
N TYR A 256 -8.64 -20.63 20.97
CA TYR A 256 -9.22 -20.35 19.66
C TYR A 256 -10.64 -19.82 19.78
N CYS A 257 -10.98 -18.93 18.85
CA CYS A 257 -12.34 -18.49 18.60
C CYS A 257 -12.93 -19.32 17.47
N PHE A 258 -14.07 -19.97 17.72
CA PHE A 258 -14.87 -20.64 16.71
C PHE A 258 -16.10 -19.78 16.44
N LYS A 259 -16.11 -19.09 15.29
CA LYS A 259 -17.23 -18.26 14.85
C LYS A 259 -18.03 -19.00 13.77
N GLU A 260 -19.25 -19.42 14.10
CA GLU A 260 -20.17 -20.06 13.17
C GLU A 260 -20.53 -19.09 12.03
N PHE A 261 -20.35 -19.54 10.77
CA PHE A 261 -20.91 -18.84 9.62
C PHE A 261 -22.43 -18.92 9.68
N SER A 262 -23.14 -17.82 9.48
CA SER A 262 -24.60 -17.81 9.57
C SER A 262 -25.22 -18.70 8.49
N ASP A 263 -25.90 -19.77 8.91
CA ASP A 263 -27.05 -20.26 8.15
C ASP A 263 -28.13 -19.17 8.22
N ASN A 264 -28.39 -18.48 7.11
CA ASN A 264 -29.62 -17.70 6.93
C ASN A 264 -30.80 -18.65 6.69
N SER A 265 -31.00 -19.62 7.59
CA SER A 265 -32.11 -20.57 7.58
C SER A 265 -33.45 -19.94 7.96
N SER A 266 -33.56 -18.61 7.96
CA SER A 266 -34.82 -17.86 8.03
C SER A 266 -35.20 -17.15 6.72
N SER A 267 -34.41 -17.28 5.65
CA SER A 267 -34.84 -16.94 4.30
C SER A 267 -34.73 -18.18 3.42
N LEU A 268 -35.83 -18.95 3.35
CA LEU A 268 -36.04 -20.01 2.38
C LEU A 268 -35.58 -19.49 0.99
N SER A 269 -34.53 -20.10 0.42
CA SER A 269 -33.96 -19.93 -0.95
C SER A 269 -32.57 -19.29 -1.14
N MET A 270 -31.67 -19.24 -0.16
CA MET A 270 -30.24 -19.04 -0.48
C MET A 270 -29.51 -20.40 -0.55
N ASN A 271 -29.21 -20.83 -1.78
CA ASN A 271 -28.51 -22.09 -2.08
C ASN A 271 -27.18 -22.19 -1.30
N GLN A 272 -26.84 -23.38 -0.80
CA GLN A 272 -25.56 -23.71 -0.12
C GLN A 272 -24.31 -23.21 -0.86
N SER A 273 -24.40 -23.06 -2.19
CA SER A 273 -23.35 -22.51 -3.05
C SER A 273 -23.00 -21.05 -2.72
N ASN A 274 -23.97 -20.20 -2.38
CA ASN A 274 -23.72 -18.79 -2.07
C ASN A 274 -22.99 -18.62 -0.72
N THR A 275 -23.37 -19.39 0.30
CA THR A 275 -22.70 -19.38 1.61
C THR A 275 -21.24 -19.83 1.49
N GLN A 276 -20.97 -20.88 0.69
CA GLN A 276 -19.60 -21.32 0.42
C GLN A 276 -18.78 -20.27 -0.33
N ILE A 277 -19.38 -19.54 -1.27
CA ILE A 277 -18.71 -18.43 -1.97
C ILE A 277 -18.32 -17.30 -0.98
N GLU A 278 -19.20 -16.93 -0.05
CA GLU A 278 -18.91 -15.89 0.95
C GLU A 278 -17.81 -16.32 1.93
N ILE A 279 -17.85 -17.57 2.40
CA ILE A 279 -16.79 -18.18 3.22
C ILE A 279 -15.45 -18.10 2.49
N ARG A 280 -15.40 -18.55 1.24
CA ARG A 280 -14.20 -18.56 0.40
C ARG A 280 -13.59 -17.18 0.20
N LEU A 281 -14.43 -16.18 -0.11
CA LEU A 281 -13.97 -14.81 -0.30
C LEU A 281 -13.31 -14.26 0.97
N GLN A 282 -13.96 -14.46 2.11
CA GLN A 282 -13.42 -14.01 3.39
C GLN A 282 -12.12 -14.75 3.76
N VAL A 283 -12.07 -16.07 3.57
CA VAL A 283 -10.89 -16.90 3.84
C VAL A 283 -9.70 -16.49 2.97
N ASN A 284 -9.92 -16.23 1.68
CA ASN A 284 -8.86 -15.82 0.77
C ASN A 284 -8.23 -14.49 1.18
N ILE A 285 -9.06 -13.52 1.59
CA ILE A 285 -8.57 -12.24 2.11
C ILE A 285 -7.77 -12.45 3.41
N LEU A 286 -8.30 -13.24 4.35
CA LEU A 286 -7.61 -13.49 5.62
C LEU A 286 -6.28 -14.23 5.45
N LYS A 287 -6.19 -15.18 4.50
CA LYS A 287 -4.94 -15.86 4.15
C LYS A 287 -3.89 -14.90 3.61
N GLU A 288 -4.30 -13.89 2.84
CA GLU A 288 -3.41 -12.86 2.31
C GLU A 288 -2.91 -11.91 3.40
N LEU A 289 -3.71 -11.63 4.43
CA LEU A 289 -3.43 -10.64 5.47
C LEU A 289 -2.72 -11.20 6.73
N LYS A 290 -2.32 -12.47 6.69
CA LYS A 290 -1.97 -13.26 7.87
C LYS A 290 -0.80 -12.77 8.73
N ASN A 291 0.11 -11.93 8.21
CA ASN A 291 1.31 -11.53 8.97
C ASN A 291 1.23 -10.11 9.57
N SER A 292 0.08 -9.43 9.48
CA SER A 292 -0.11 -8.19 10.24
C SER A 292 -0.61 -8.44 11.66
N LYS A 293 0.09 -7.88 12.64
CA LYS A 293 -0.31 -7.92 14.07
C LYS A 293 -1.60 -7.15 14.39
N HIS A 294 -2.05 -6.28 13.50
CA HIS A 294 -3.26 -5.46 13.68
C HIS A 294 -4.48 -6.02 12.92
N ILE A 295 -4.32 -7.18 12.30
CA ILE A 295 -5.40 -7.94 11.65
C ILE A 295 -5.60 -9.23 12.46
N ILE A 296 -6.85 -9.66 12.62
CA ILE A 296 -7.17 -10.88 13.34
C ILE A 296 -6.43 -12.09 12.74
N LYS A 297 -5.71 -12.85 13.58
CA LYS A 297 -5.01 -14.04 13.15
C LYS A 297 -6.02 -15.13 12.80
N PHE A 298 -5.98 -15.54 11.54
CA PHE A 298 -6.80 -16.60 10.98
C PHE A 298 -6.01 -17.91 10.96
N PHE A 299 -6.64 -18.99 11.45
CA PHE A 299 -6.02 -20.33 11.49
C PHE A 299 -6.58 -21.28 10.44
N GLY A 300 -7.86 -21.17 10.09
CA GLY A 300 -8.50 -22.07 9.15
C GLY A 300 -10.02 -22.07 9.26
N VAL A 301 -10.65 -22.97 8.51
CA VAL A 301 -12.09 -23.26 8.63
C VAL A 301 -12.25 -24.63 9.27
N ALA A 302 -13.15 -24.76 10.23
CA ALA A 302 -13.54 -26.06 10.79
C ALA A 302 -14.96 -26.41 10.36
N GLN A 303 -15.21 -27.70 10.12
CA GLN A 303 -16.54 -28.20 9.78
C GLN A 303 -16.96 -29.28 10.79
N GLU A 304 -18.09 -29.07 11.46
CA GLU A 304 -18.64 -29.99 12.45
C GLU A 304 -20.16 -30.03 12.36
N ASN A 305 -20.76 -31.22 12.33
CA ASN A 305 -22.23 -31.39 12.33
C ASN A 305 -22.94 -30.52 11.28
N SER A 306 -22.39 -30.47 10.05
CA SER A 306 -22.87 -29.63 8.93
C SER A 306 -22.77 -28.12 9.12
N LYS A 307 -22.10 -27.65 10.19
CA LYS A 307 -21.80 -26.24 10.43
C LYS A 307 -20.36 -25.92 10.04
N PHE A 308 -20.16 -24.73 9.48
CA PHE A 308 -18.83 -24.19 9.21
C PHE A 308 -18.47 -23.13 10.25
N TYR A 309 -17.23 -23.16 10.70
CA TYR A 309 -16.66 -22.23 11.66
C TYR A 309 -15.43 -21.55 11.09
N LEU A 310 -15.39 -20.23 11.17
CA LEU A 310 -14.15 -19.47 11.00
C LEU A 310 -13.35 -19.58 12.29
N VAL A 311 -12.13 -20.12 12.19
CA VAL A 311 -11.24 -20.27 13.36
C VAL A 311 -10.21 -19.15 13.37
N THR A 312 -10.24 -18.35 14.44
CA THR A 312 -9.30 -17.25 14.66
C THR A 312 -8.70 -17.32 16.06
N GLU A 313 -7.74 -16.44 16.36
CA GLU A 313 -7.31 -16.24 17.74
C GLU A 313 -8.47 -15.78 18.64
N TRP A 314 -8.42 -16.19 19.90
CA TRP A 314 -9.34 -15.70 20.91
C TRP A 314 -8.90 -14.32 21.42
N MET A 315 -9.84 -13.38 21.44
CA MET A 315 -9.59 -11.98 21.80
C MET A 315 -10.20 -11.70 23.17
N GLU A 316 -9.45 -11.88 24.27
CA GLU A 316 -9.97 -12.02 25.65
C GLU A 316 -11.04 -11.00 26.06
N PHE A 317 -10.85 -9.72 25.75
CA PHE A 317 -11.78 -8.67 26.17
C PHE A 317 -12.91 -8.38 25.17
N GLY A 318 -13.04 -9.20 24.12
CA GLY A 318 -14.10 -9.07 23.15
C GLY A 318 -13.91 -7.91 22.18
N ASN A 319 -15.01 -7.31 21.73
CA ASN A 319 -14.97 -6.16 20.82
C ASN A 319 -14.86 -4.83 21.58
N LEU A 320 -14.58 -3.74 20.86
CA LEU A 320 -14.36 -2.42 21.47
C LEU A 320 -15.58 -1.89 22.23
N ASN A 321 -16.79 -2.18 21.76
CA ASN A 321 -18.03 -1.80 22.45
C ASN A 321 -18.16 -2.52 23.79
N GLU A 322 -17.97 -3.85 23.78
CA GLU A 322 -17.90 -4.67 25.00
C GLU A 322 -16.79 -4.17 25.94
N TYR A 323 -15.63 -3.79 25.40
CA TYR A 323 -14.50 -3.34 26.18
C TYR A 323 -14.79 -2.07 26.97
N TYR A 324 -15.23 -0.99 26.30
CA TYR A 324 -15.47 0.26 27.03
C TYR A 324 -16.73 0.22 27.91
N THR A 325 -17.63 -0.74 27.67
CA THR A 325 -18.82 -0.95 28.49
C THR A 325 -18.47 -1.69 29.79
N ASN A 326 -17.63 -2.73 29.71
CA ASN A 326 -17.29 -3.58 30.86
C ASN A 326 -16.03 -3.15 31.62
N TYR A 327 -15.10 -2.44 30.96
CA TYR A 327 -13.80 -2.04 31.49
C TYR A 327 -13.55 -0.54 31.29
N ARG A 328 -14.58 0.26 31.57
CA ARG A 328 -14.59 1.70 31.29
C ARG A 328 -13.47 2.45 31.99
N GLU A 329 -13.12 2.03 33.20
CA GLU A 329 -12.02 2.53 34.01
C GLU A 329 -10.64 2.37 33.35
N ASN A 330 -10.50 1.38 32.46
CA ASN A 330 -9.26 1.14 31.73
C ASN A 330 -9.12 2.01 30.47
N MET A 331 -10.17 2.76 30.09
CA MET A 331 -10.20 3.65 28.92
C MET A 331 -9.68 5.05 29.21
N ASN A 332 -8.48 5.15 29.81
CA ASN A 332 -7.75 6.41 29.93
C ASN A 332 -7.16 6.86 28.57
N TRP A 333 -6.62 8.08 28.49
CA TRP A 333 -6.08 8.62 27.23
C TRP A 333 -4.93 7.81 26.66
N LYS A 334 -4.07 7.20 27.49
CA LYS A 334 -3.00 6.31 27.03
C LYS A 334 -3.58 5.08 26.30
N THR A 335 -4.62 4.46 26.85
CA THR A 335 -5.35 3.36 26.20
C THR A 335 -6.06 3.81 24.93
N LYS A 336 -6.79 4.93 24.97
CA LYS A 336 -7.50 5.50 23.80
C LYS A 336 -6.56 5.72 22.62
N VAL A 337 -5.39 6.33 22.87
CA VAL A 337 -4.36 6.58 21.85
C VAL A 337 -3.77 5.28 21.33
N ARG A 338 -3.45 4.32 22.21
CA ARG A 338 -2.96 3.00 21.80
C ARG A 338 -3.94 2.28 20.89
N PHE A 339 -5.23 2.31 21.22
CA PHE A 339 -6.29 1.68 20.42
C PHE A 339 -6.45 2.39 19.08
N ALA A 340 -6.55 3.72 19.07
CA ALA A 340 -6.63 4.50 17.83
C ALA A 340 -5.43 4.23 16.91
N LEU A 341 -4.23 4.22 17.46
CA LEU A 341 -3.02 3.91 16.70
C LEU A 341 -3.10 2.51 16.09
N GLY A 342 -3.36 1.47 16.89
CA GLY A 342 -3.46 0.10 16.39
C GLY A 342 -4.50 -0.07 15.27
N ILE A 343 -5.67 0.60 15.37
CA ILE A 343 -6.68 0.64 14.31
C ILE A 343 -6.10 1.30 13.04
N CYS A 344 -5.49 2.48 13.18
CA CYS A 344 -4.92 3.20 12.04
C CYS A 344 -3.75 2.44 11.39
N ARG A 345 -2.96 1.68 12.16
CA ARG A 345 -1.91 0.78 11.63
C ARG A 345 -2.52 -0.35 10.80
N GLY A 346 -3.56 -1.00 11.32
CA GLY A 346 -4.30 -2.04 10.60
C GLY A 346 -4.89 -1.54 9.28
N ILE A 347 -5.53 -0.37 9.30
CA ILE A 347 -6.11 0.26 8.10
C ILE A 347 -5.03 0.65 7.08
N SER A 348 -3.88 1.16 7.55
CA SER A 348 -2.74 1.45 6.66
C SER A 348 -2.24 0.19 5.96
N TYR A 349 -2.09 -0.91 6.70
CA TYR A 349 -1.69 -2.21 6.14
C TYR A 349 -2.68 -2.71 5.08
N LEU A 350 -3.99 -2.65 5.35
CA LEU A 350 -5.03 -3.01 4.36
C LEU A 350 -4.94 -2.18 3.09
N ASN A 351 -4.73 -0.87 3.25
CA ASN A 351 -4.59 0.06 2.14
C ASN A 351 -3.36 -0.24 1.26
N ASP A 352 -2.24 -0.61 1.89
CA ASP A 352 -1.02 -0.99 1.16
C ASP A 352 -1.20 -2.31 0.43
N CYS A 353 -1.92 -3.26 1.03
CA CYS A 353 -2.35 -4.50 0.40
C CYS A 353 -3.43 -4.31 -0.68
N LYS A 354 -3.95 -3.09 -0.88
CA LYS A 354 -5.06 -2.79 -1.81
C LYS A 354 -6.34 -3.59 -1.50
N ILE A 355 -6.65 -3.70 -0.21
CA ILE A 355 -7.87 -4.33 0.32
C ILE A 355 -8.71 -3.26 1.06
N LEU A 356 -10.01 -3.25 0.79
CA LEU A 356 -11.00 -2.40 1.46
C LEU A 356 -11.80 -3.25 2.44
N HIS A 357 -11.88 -2.82 3.71
CA HIS A 357 -12.63 -3.56 4.73
C HIS A 357 -14.15 -3.44 4.58
N HIS A 358 -14.63 -2.24 4.21
CA HIS A 358 -16.03 -1.83 4.10
C HIS A 358 -16.88 -1.78 5.38
N ASP A 359 -16.50 -2.45 6.47
CA ASP A 359 -17.25 -2.50 7.73
C ASP A 359 -16.40 -2.11 8.96
N ILE A 360 -15.74 -0.95 8.95
CA ILE A 360 -14.97 -0.49 10.12
C ILE A 360 -15.92 0.12 11.14
N ARG A 361 -16.02 -0.52 12.32
CA ARG A 361 -16.85 -0.12 13.47
C ARG A 361 -16.41 -0.88 14.72
N SER A 362 -16.88 -0.46 15.91
CA SER A 362 -16.39 -1.01 17.17
C SER A 362 -16.67 -2.50 17.38
N GLU A 363 -17.75 -3.06 16.82
CA GLU A 363 -18.02 -4.52 16.82
C GLU A 363 -16.93 -5.33 16.10
N ASN A 364 -16.21 -4.71 15.17
CA ASN A 364 -15.20 -5.35 14.34
C ASN A 364 -13.77 -4.99 14.77
N ILE A 365 -13.61 -4.28 15.89
CA ILE A 365 -12.32 -4.06 16.54
C ILE A 365 -12.29 -4.94 17.77
N LEU A 366 -11.41 -5.94 17.79
CA LEU A 366 -11.28 -6.90 18.89
C LEU A 366 -10.05 -6.60 19.75
N ILE A 367 -10.10 -6.91 21.04
CA ILE A 367 -9.03 -6.63 22.01
C ILE A 367 -8.55 -7.93 22.66
N ASN A 368 -7.24 -8.20 22.56
CA ASN A 368 -6.61 -9.38 23.15
C ASN A 368 -6.19 -9.14 24.62
N TYR A 369 -5.66 -10.18 25.28
CA TYR A 369 -5.20 -10.11 26.67
C TYR A 369 -4.16 -9.00 26.92
N ASP A 370 -3.29 -8.71 25.94
CA ASP A 370 -2.26 -7.67 26.03
C ASP A 370 -2.80 -6.24 25.78
N HIS A 371 -4.13 -6.09 25.66
CA HIS A 371 -4.80 -4.85 25.30
C HIS A 371 -4.32 -4.28 23.95
N GLU A 372 -4.05 -5.16 22.99
CA GLU A 372 -3.82 -4.81 21.60
C GLU A 372 -5.11 -4.97 20.79
N VAL A 373 -5.34 -4.01 19.91
CA VAL A 373 -6.49 -4.02 18.99
C VAL A 373 -6.16 -4.74 17.69
N LYS A 374 -7.13 -5.52 17.20
CA LYS A 374 -7.08 -6.16 15.89
C LYS A 374 -8.38 -5.95 15.12
N ILE A 375 -8.25 -5.66 13.84
CA ILE A 375 -9.40 -5.55 12.92
C ILE A 375 -9.85 -6.96 12.56
N ALA A 376 -11.15 -7.21 12.68
CA ALA A 376 -11.80 -8.48 12.40
C ALA A 376 -13.00 -8.31 11.46
N ASN A 377 -13.62 -9.43 11.08
CA ASN A 377 -14.84 -9.49 10.27
C ASN A 377 -14.68 -9.00 8.81
N PHE A 378 -13.95 -9.78 8.01
CA PHE A 378 -13.66 -9.49 6.61
C PHE A 378 -14.75 -9.94 5.63
N GLY A 379 -15.96 -10.28 6.10
CA GLY A 379 -17.03 -10.79 5.24
C GLY A 379 -17.52 -9.80 4.17
N LEU A 380 -17.35 -8.50 4.41
CA LEU A 380 -17.65 -7.44 3.44
C LEU A 380 -16.40 -6.90 2.73
N SER A 381 -15.22 -7.45 3.03
CA SER A 381 -13.96 -6.96 2.50
C SER A 381 -13.77 -7.35 1.04
N LYS A 382 -13.05 -6.49 0.31
CA LYS A 382 -12.83 -6.65 -1.14
C LYS A 382 -11.50 -6.09 -1.59
N LYS A 383 -10.99 -6.62 -2.69
CA LYS A 383 -9.85 -6.00 -3.40
C LYS A 383 -10.32 -4.72 -4.10
N PHE A 384 -9.43 -3.74 -4.25
CA PHE A 384 -9.76 -2.41 -4.84
C PHE A 384 -10.43 -2.46 -6.22
N SER A 385 -10.25 -3.55 -6.95
CA SER A 385 -10.76 -3.74 -8.31
C SER A 385 -12.14 -4.37 -8.41
N GLU A 386 -12.64 -4.98 -7.33
CA GLU A 386 -13.94 -5.64 -7.34
C GLU A 386 -15.07 -4.61 -7.35
N PHE A 387 -16.20 -4.97 -7.97
CA PHE A 387 -17.39 -4.12 -7.90
C PHE A 387 -17.92 -4.06 -6.46
N THR A 388 -18.21 -2.85 -6.00
CA THR A 388 -18.92 -2.63 -4.74
C THR A 388 -20.28 -3.33 -4.82
N ARG A 389 -20.61 -4.15 -3.83
CA ARG A 389 -21.98 -4.69 -3.67
C ARG A 389 -22.72 -3.70 -2.79
N ASN A 390 -24.03 -3.56 -2.99
CA ASN A 390 -24.85 -2.80 -2.04
C ASN A 390 -24.77 -3.49 -0.68
N ILE A 391 -24.35 -2.74 0.34
CA ILE A 391 -24.30 -3.19 1.73
C ILE A 391 -25.65 -2.86 2.32
N SER A 392 -26.37 -3.84 2.88
CA SER A 392 -27.65 -3.60 3.53
C SER A 392 -27.46 -2.67 4.73
N HIS A 393 -28.24 -1.58 4.77
CA HIS A 393 -28.19 -0.62 5.87
C HIS A 393 -28.95 -1.15 7.09
N ASN A 394 -28.34 -1.08 8.26
CA ASN A 394 -28.96 -1.31 9.55
C ASN A 394 -28.46 -0.28 10.57
N ILE A 395 -29.06 -0.26 11.75
CA ILE A 395 -28.73 0.73 12.80
C ILE A 395 -27.25 0.65 13.20
N GLU A 396 -26.66 -0.53 13.20
CA GLU A 396 -25.29 -0.74 13.66
C GLU A 396 -24.23 -0.28 12.65
N ASN A 397 -24.46 -0.47 11.35
CA ASN A 397 -23.47 -0.05 10.34
C ASN A 397 -23.65 1.41 9.91
N VAL A 398 -24.87 1.95 9.88
CA VAL A 398 -25.14 3.29 9.36
C VAL A 398 -24.46 4.40 10.17
N ARG A 399 -24.24 4.16 11.47
CA ARG A 399 -23.50 5.06 12.39
C ARG A 399 -22.06 5.35 11.94
N TYR A 400 -21.49 4.50 11.09
CA TYR A 400 -20.11 4.60 10.60
C TYR A 400 -20.03 4.79 9.09
N MET A 401 -21.16 4.87 8.39
CA MET A 401 -21.17 4.93 6.92
C MET A 401 -21.01 6.36 6.42
N ALA A 402 -20.09 6.55 5.48
CA ALA A 402 -19.91 7.83 4.81
C ALA A 402 -21.18 8.27 4.05
N PRO A 403 -21.47 9.58 3.97
CA PRO A 403 -22.69 10.09 3.34
C PRO A 403 -22.85 9.65 1.87
N GLU A 404 -21.75 9.57 1.11
CA GLU A 404 -21.78 9.12 -0.28
C GLU A 404 -22.21 7.64 -0.44
N LYS A 405 -22.08 6.80 0.60
CA LYS A 405 -22.61 5.43 0.59
C LYS A 405 -24.13 5.41 0.75
N LEU A 406 -24.72 6.43 1.39
CA LEU A 406 -26.16 6.53 1.66
C LEU A 406 -26.97 7.16 0.50
N LEU A 407 -26.30 7.85 -0.43
CA LEU A 407 -26.92 8.51 -1.59
C LEU A 407 -27.27 7.54 -2.73
N ILE A 408 -26.71 6.32 -2.70
CA ILE A 408 -26.87 5.31 -3.77
C ILE A 408 -28.30 4.73 -3.82
N GLU A 409 -29.09 4.86 -2.75
CA GLU A 409 -30.39 4.18 -2.65
C GLU A 409 -31.59 4.93 -3.24
N GLU A 410 -31.56 6.26 -3.38
CA GLU A 410 -32.78 7.04 -3.67
C GLU A 410 -32.92 7.53 -5.12
N GLY A 411 -31.97 7.23 -6.01
CA GLY A 411 -32.07 7.59 -7.42
C GLY A 411 -31.54 6.50 -8.34
N LEU A 412 -32.42 5.62 -8.83
CA LEU A 412 -32.52 5.22 -10.24
C LEU A 412 -33.53 4.07 -10.44
N SER A 413 -34.61 4.44 -11.11
CA SER A 413 -35.54 3.66 -11.91
C SER A 413 -34.92 2.47 -12.67
N HIS A 414 -35.61 1.33 -12.61
CA HIS A 414 -35.80 0.21 -13.55
C HIS A 414 -34.70 -0.34 -14.50
N ASP A 415 -33.53 0.26 -14.65
CA ASP A 415 -32.51 -0.24 -15.59
C ASP A 415 -31.44 -1.09 -14.88
N ILE A 416 -31.62 -2.41 -14.96
CA ILE A 416 -30.76 -3.47 -14.41
C ILE A 416 -29.28 -3.38 -14.89
N LYS A 417 -28.98 -2.59 -15.93
CA LYS A 417 -27.63 -2.44 -16.51
C LYS A 417 -26.70 -1.46 -15.77
N ARG A 418 -27.16 -0.69 -14.77
CA ARG A 418 -26.31 0.23 -13.98
C ARG A 418 -25.75 -0.32 -12.65
N LYS A 419 -25.98 -1.60 -12.33
CA LYS A 419 -25.61 -2.23 -11.03
C LYS A 419 -24.11 -2.37 -10.69
N LYS A 420 -23.20 -1.80 -11.48
CA LYS A 420 -21.74 -1.99 -11.33
C LYS A 420 -20.97 -0.71 -11.62
N GLN A 421 -21.23 0.37 -10.87
CA GLN A 421 -20.40 1.56 -10.98
C GLN A 421 -19.16 1.41 -10.10
N LYS A 422 -17.99 1.34 -10.76
CA LYS A 422 -16.66 1.28 -10.13
C LYS A 422 -16.39 2.64 -9.48
N PHE A 423 -16.72 2.80 -8.20
CA PHE A 423 -16.33 4.01 -7.48
C PHE A 423 -14.81 4.00 -7.25
N SER A 424 -14.12 4.85 -8.00
CA SER A 424 -12.71 5.21 -7.81
C SER A 424 -12.40 5.78 -6.41
N ASN A 425 -13.43 6.02 -5.58
CA ASN A 425 -13.35 6.70 -4.29
C ASN A 425 -13.76 5.85 -3.07
N ASN A 426 -13.99 4.53 -3.20
CA ASN A 426 -14.41 3.66 -2.09
C ASN A 426 -13.49 3.73 -0.86
N TYR A 427 -12.19 3.94 -1.09
CA TYR A 427 -11.22 4.11 -0.01
C TYR A 427 -11.49 5.33 0.86
N ILE A 428 -12.06 6.43 0.31
CA ILE A 428 -12.35 7.62 1.11
C ILE A 428 -13.36 7.32 2.20
N CYS A 429 -14.35 6.49 1.88
CA CYS A 429 -15.43 6.17 2.81
C CYS A 429 -14.92 5.46 4.08
N ILE A 430 -13.74 4.84 4.04
CA ILE A 430 -13.13 4.22 5.24
C ILE A 430 -12.79 5.30 6.29
N PHE A 431 -12.41 6.50 5.86
CA PHE A 431 -12.00 7.57 6.77
C PHE A 431 -13.17 8.10 7.57
N TYR A 432 -14.35 8.20 6.97
CA TYR A 432 -15.56 8.54 7.70
C TYR A 432 -15.83 7.51 8.81
N SER A 433 -15.74 6.21 8.49
CA SER A 433 -15.88 5.13 9.47
C SER A 433 -14.85 5.22 10.58
N VAL A 434 -13.60 5.58 10.26
CA VAL A 434 -12.54 5.83 11.24
C VAL A 434 -12.87 7.05 12.10
N GLY A 435 -13.35 8.14 11.52
CA GLY A 435 -13.74 9.35 12.26
C GLY A 435 -14.82 9.06 13.30
N ALA A 436 -15.89 8.36 12.88
CA ALA A 436 -16.96 7.92 13.79
C ALA A 436 -16.43 7.00 14.91
N LEU A 437 -15.52 6.09 14.57
CA LEU A 437 -14.91 5.19 15.56
C LEU A 437 -13.97 5.92 16.54
N LEU A 438 -13.20 6.91 16.07
CA LEU A 438 -12.35 7.75 16.92
C LEU A 438 -13.19 8.66 17.83
N TRP A 439 -14.33 9.13 17.34
CA TRP A 439 -15.31 9.83 18.17
C TRP A 439 -15.85 8.91 19.27
N GLU A 440 -16.25 7.69 18.92
CA GLU A 440 -16.74 6.69 19.88
C GLU A 440 -15.69 6.32 20.94
N ILE A 441 -14.41 6.19 20.56
CA ILE A 441 -13.31 5.95 21.51
C ILE A 441 -13.13 7.13 22.48
N ALA A 442 -13.30 8.37 22.00
CA ALA A 442 -13.19 9.55 22.84
C ALA A 442 -14.34 9.62 23.85
N GLU A 443 -15.57 9.40 23.38
CA GLU A 443 -16.80 9.62 24.14
C GLU A 443 -17.29 8.38 24.90
N LEU A 444 -16.77 7.19 24.56
CA LEU A 444 -17.17 5.89 25.12
C LEU A 444 -18.68 5.63 25.00
N LYS A 445 -19.25 6.04 23.85
CA LYS A 445 -20.66 5.85 23.48
C LYS A 445 -20.79 5.71 21.97
N LYS A 446 -21.84 5.03 21.53
CA LYS A 446 -22.11 4.82 20.10
C LYS A 446 -22.33 6.16 19.37
N PRO A 447 -21.81 6.33 18.13
CA PRO A 447 -22.12 7.50 17.32
C PRO A 447 -23.63 7.62 17.13
N HIS A 448 -24.19 8.82 17.33
CA HIS A 448 -25.62 9.12 17.28
C HIS A 448 -26.45 8.39 18.35
N SER A 449 -25.87 8.10 19.52
CA SER A 449 -26.60 7.46 20.63
C SER A 449 -27.70 8.34 21.24
N ASP A 450 -27.66 9.65 20.98
CA ASP A 450 -28.69 10.61 21.38
C ASP A 450 -30.02 10.43 20.61
N ILE A 451 -29.96 9.83 19.41
CA ILE A 451 -31.14 9.46 18.64
C ILE A 451 -31.71 8.15 19.21
N ASN A 452 -32.77 8.27 19.99
CA ASN A 452 -33.50 7.14 20.58
C ASN A 452 -35.00 7.26 20.29
N ASN A 453 -35.38 7.08 19.03
CA ASN A 453 -36.77 7.12 18.57
C ASN A 453 -37.11 5.85 17.77
N THR A 454 -38.38 5.65 17.44
CA THR A 454 -38.83 4.49 16.65
C THR A 454 -38.25 4.46 15.23
N GLU A 455 -37.79 5.60 14.71
CA GLU A 455 -37.24 5.78 13.37
C GLU A 455 -35.72 6.04 13.39
N MET A 456 -34.99 5.39 14.30
CA MET A 456 -33.55 5.60 14.50
C MET A 456 -32.75 5.55 13.20
N LEU A 457 -32.99 4.52 12.37
CA LEU A 457 -32.28 4.33 11.12
C LEU A 457 -32.46 5.52 10.17
N ILE A 458 -33.69 6.01 10.01
CA ILE A 458 -34.01 7.15 9.13
C ILE A 458 -33.38 8.42 9.69
N SER A 459 -33.53 8.66 11.00
CA SER A 459 -33.00 9.83 11.69
C SER A 459 -31.46 9.91 11.59
N ILE A 460 -30.77 8.78 11.77
CA ILE A 460 -29.32 8.70 11.62
C ILE A 460 -28.91 8.94 10.17
N ARG A 461 -29.59 8.33 9.19
CA ARG A 461 -29.29 8.54 7.76
C ARG A 461 -29.41 10.01 7.37
N GLU A 462 -30.46 10.69 7.82
CA GLU A 462 -30.65 12.11 7.57
C GLU A 462 -29.55 12.96 8.19
N ARG A 463 -29.13 12.64 9.42
CA ARG A 463 -28.03 13.32 10.11
C ARG A 463 -26.70 13.15 9.37
N VAL A 464 -26.38 11.92 8.94
CA VAL A 464 -25.18 11.61 8.17
C VAL A 464 -25.22 12.30 6.80
N ARG A 465 -26.35 12.28 6.09
CA ARG A 465 -26.54 12.97 4.79
C ARG A 465 -26.29 14.47 4.89
N LYS A 466 -26.73 15.08 6.00
CA LYS A 466 -26.49 16.50 6.32
C LYS A 466 -25.06 16.79 6.81
N ARG A 467 -24.17 15.79 6.82
CA ARG A 467 -22.79 15.88 7.31
C ARG A 467 -22.72 16.45 8.73
N TYR A 468 -23.68 16.08 9.57
CA TYR A 468 -23.69 16.52 10.96
C TYR A 468 -22.43 16.02 11.67
N HIS A 469 -21.81 16.93 12.43
CA HIS A 469 -20.65 16.65 13.25
C HIS A 469 -21.09 16.41 14.68
N GLU A 470 -20.74 15.24 15.23
CA GLU A 470 -21.03 14.96 16.62
C GLU A 470 -20.11 15.77 17.54
N PRO A 471 -20.66 16.43 18.58
CA PRO A 471 -19.84 17.20 19.49
C PRO A 471 -18.89 16.27 20.27
N LEU A 472 -17.65 16.71 20.43
CA LEU A 472 -16.68 16.10 21.35
C LEU A 472 -16.66 16.92 22.64
N SER A 473 -16.54 16.23 23.77
CA SER A 473 -16.47 16.83 25.09
C SER A 473 -15.23 17.72 25.27
N ASP A 474 -15.28 18.68 26.18
CA ASP A 474 -14.21 19.67 26.36
C ASP A 474 -12.90 19.02 26.84
N ASP A 475 -12.98 17.93 27.60
CA ASP A 475 -11.84 17.13 28.08
C ASP A 475 -11.14 16.33 26.97
N VAL A 476 -11.71 16.28 25.76
CA VAL A 476 -11.06 15.67 24.60
C VAL A 476 -9.91 16.57 24.10
N PRO A 477 -8.68 16.05 24.01
CA PRO A 477 -7.49 16.78 23.55
C PRO A 477 -7.66 17.40 22.16
N ASP A 478 -7.14 18.61 21.96
CA ASP A 478 -7.29 19.35 20.71
C ASP A 478 -6.73 18.61 19.49
N ILE A 479 -5.62 17.90 19.67
CA ILE A 479 -5.05 17.06 18.61
C ILE A 479 -6.00 15.93 18.21
N TRP A 480 -6.74 15.35 19.15
CA TRP A 480 -7.76 14.33 18.85
C TRP A 480 -8.95 14.95 18.11
N LYS A 481 -9.48 16.07 18.61
CA LYS A 481 -10.55 16.85 17.95
C LYS A 481 -10.19 17.18 16.50
N PHE A 482 -8.94 17.62 16.29
CA PHE A 482 -8.40 17.94 14.98
C PHE A 482 -8.34 16.73 14.03
N ILE A 483 -7.91 15.57 14.54
CA ILE A 483 -7.85 14.33 13.76
C ILE A 483 -9.25 13.87 13.35
N VAL A 484 -10.21 13.83 14.29
CA VAL A 484 -11.60 13.44 14.02
C VAL A 484 -12.20 14.33 12.93
N LYS A 485 -12.07 15.66 13.09
CA LYS A 485 -12.53 16.63 12.09
C LYS A 485 -11.92 16.36 10.71
N ARG A 486 -10.63 16.03 10.62
CA ARG A 486 -9.99 15.70 9.33
C ARG A 486 -10.49 14.43 8.67
N CYS A 487 -10.97 13.45 9.44
CA CYS A 487 -11.56 12.24 8.89
C CYS A 487 -12.91 12.50 8.21
N GLU A 488 -13.61 13.56 8.64
CA GLU A 488 -14.94 13.93 8.16
C GLU A 488 -14.91 14.89 6.95
N TRP A 489 -13.81 15.63 6.79
CA TRP A 489 -13.63 16.63 5.73
C TRP A 489 -12.86 16.00 4.55
N ASN A 490 -13.49 15.95 3.37
CA ASN A 490 -12.94 15.34 2.14
C ASN A 490 -11.76 16.13 1.51
N ASP A 491 -10.96 16.86 2.29
CA ASP A 491 -9.97 17.79 1.78
C ASP A 491 -8.57 17.15 1.56
N PHE A 492 -8.27 16.91 0.28
CA PHE A 492 -7.02 16.60 -0.46
C PHE A 492 -6.05 15.44 -0.09
N LYS A 493 -5.56 14.78 -1.16
CA LYS A 493 -4.54 13.70 -1.27
C LYS A 493 -4.68 12.56 -0.23
N LYS A 494 -5.64 11.67 -0.47
CA LYS A 494 -6.14 10.56 0.36
C LYS A 494 -5.11 9.63 1.03
N HIS A 495 -3.98 9.31 0.40
CA HIS A 495 -2.92 8.50 1.05
C HIS A 495 -2.12 9.30 2.09
N ILE A 496 -2.01 10.62 1.91
CA ILE A 496 -1.34 11.50 2.87
C ILE A 496 -2.16 11.59 4.17
N LEU A 497 -3.50 11.44 4.08
CA LEU A 497 -4.39 11.56 5.24
C LEU A 497 -4.20 10.44 6.29
N ILE A 498 -4.20 9.16 5.91
CA ILE A 498 -4.00 8.06 6.89
C ILE A 498 -2.62 8.10 7.54
N LEU A 499 -1.61 8.53 6.77
CA LEU A 499 -0.24 8.70 7.24
C LEU A 499 -0.17 9.85 8.25
N ASN A 500 -0.81 10.98 7.94
CA ASN A 500 -0.90 12.12 8.85
C ASN A 500 -1.67 11.76 10.13
N ILE A 501 -2.76 11.00 10.05
CA ILE A 501 -3.52 10.54 11.22
C ILE A 501 -2.64 9.67 12.12
N ASN A 502 -1.92 8.69 11.55
CA ASN A 502 -0.99 7.85 12.30
C ASN A 502 0.15 8.65 12.92
N LEU A 503 0.76 9.59 12.18
CA LEU A 503 1.83 10.46 12.70
C LEU A 503 1.33 11.31 13.87
N ASN A 504 0.14 11.90 13.76
CA ASN A 504 -0.44 12.71 14.83
C ASN A 504 -0.70 11.86 16.08
N PHE A 505 -1.25 10.65 15.94
CA PHE A 505 -1.45 9.75 17.08
C PHE A 505 -0.14 9.26 17.69
N PHE A 506 0.88 8.99 16.87
CA PHE A 506 2.19 8.60 17.36
C PHE A 506 2.86 9.74 18.15
N GLN A 507 2.86 10.96 17.61
CA GLN A 507 3.35 12.14 18.32
C GLN A 507 2.57 12.37 19.62
N PHE A 508 1.26 12.15 19.58
CA PHE A 508 0.42 12.24 20.76
C PHE A 508 0.73 11.14 21.79
N GLN A 509 1.04 9.91 21.36
CA GLN A 509 1.48 8.85 22.26
C GLN A 509 2.78 9.22 22.98
N LEU A 510 3.74 9.84 22.28
CA LEU A 510 4.99 10.30 22.90
C LEU A 510 4.75 11.32 24.02
N SER A 511 3.67 12.10 23.96
CA SER A 511 3.31 13.05 25.02
C SER A 511 2.81 12.41 26.32
N TYR A 512 2.44 11.12 26.30
CA TYR A 512 1.98 10.38 27.49
C TYR A 512 3.04 9.48 28.14
N GLY A 513 4.27 9.45 27.60
CA GLY A 513 5.36 8.61 28.09
C GLY A 513 5.16 7.11 27.80
N THR A 514 6.25 6.45 27.39
CA THR A 514 6.32 4.99 27.15
C THR A 514 5.79 4.21 28.33
#